data_AF-A0AAU1MUJ6-F1
#
_entry.id   AF-A0AAU1MUJ6-F1
#
_cell.length_a   1.000
_cell.length_b   1.000
_cell.length_c   1.000
_cell.angle_alpha   90.00
_cell.angle_beta   90.00
_cell.angle_gamma   90.00
#
_symmetry.space_group_name_H-M   'P 1'
#
loop_
_entity.id
_entity.type
_entity.pdbx_description
1 polymer ?
#
loop_
_entity_poly.entity_id
_entity_poly.type
_entity_poly.pdbx_seq_one_letter_code
_entity_poly.pdbx_strand_id
1 'polypeptide(L)' 'MEAPSVEVPGDKSGIGVDCEEQVAAKFPYERKCLSVNRLRDGSVHDW' A
#
# COMPACT_ATOMS: atom_id res chain seq x y z
N MET A 1 -25.77 4.80 -16.49
CA MET A 1 -24.33 4.71 -16.80
C MET A 1 -23.64 5.37 -15.62
N GLU A 2 -23.28 4.58 -14.61
CA GLU A 2 -22.53 5.06 -13.45
C GLU A 2 -21.15 5.50 -13.96
N ALA A 3 -20.80 6.78 -13.76
CA ALA A 3 -19.45 7.25 -14.08
C ALA A 3 -18.46 6.52 -13.14
N PRO A 4 -17.27 6.12 -13.63
CA PRO A 4 -16.26 5.55 -12.74
C PRO A 4 -15.95 6.56 -11.64
N SER A 5 -15.95 6.11 -10.39
CA SER A 5 -15.50 6.92 -9.26
C SER A 5 -14.02 7.26 -9.48
N VAL A 6 -13.77 8.47 -9.98
CA VAL A 6 -12.42 8.99 -10.17
C VAL A 6 -12.02 9.71 -8.90
N GLU A 7 -10.93 9.27 -8.27
CA GLU A 7 -10.31 10.02 -7.19
C GLU A 7 -9.48 11.15 -7.80
N VAL A 8 -9.77 12.38 -7.41
CA VAL A 8 -9.06 13.58 -7.85
C VAL A 8 -8.12 14.07 -6.74
N PRO A 9 -6.90 14.51 -7.07
CA PRO A 9 -5.99 15.09 -6.09
C PRO A 9 -6.54 16.41 -5.54
N GLY A 10 -6.22 16.74 -4.29
CA GLY A 10 -6.59 18.03 -3.70
C GLY A 10 -5.71 19.19 -4.15
N ASP A 11 -6.12 20.42 -3.84
CA ASP A 11 -5.47 21.66 -4.32
C ASP A 11 -4.25 22.14 -3.51
N LYS A 12 -3.80 21.36 -2.53
CA LYS A 12 -2.65 21.73 -1.69
C LYS A 12 -1.36 21.68 -2.50
N SER A 13 -0.45 22.62 -2.22
CA SER A 13 0.90 22.60 -2.82
C SER A 13 1.68 21.35 -2.38
N GLY A 14 2.52 20.82 -3.27
CA GLY A 14 3.19 19.53 -3.07
C GLY A 14 2.28 18.34 -3.41
N ILE A 15 2.54 17.17 -2.80
CA ILE A 15 1.74 15.95 -3.02
C ILE A 15 0.46 15.87 -2.16
N GLY A 16 0.22 16.88 -1.32
CA GLY A 16 -0.99 16.97 -0.49
C GLY A 16 -1.07 15.98 0.69
N VAL A 17 0.02 15.30 1.04
CA VAL A 17 0.09 14.28 2.11
C VAL A 17 1.11 14.70 3.18
N ASP A 18 0.78 14.46 4.45
CA ASP A 18 1.63 14.71 5.62
C ASP A 18 1.52 13.54 6.63
N CYS A 19 2.47 13.42 7.58
CA CYS A 19 2.52 12.34 8.56
C CYS A 19 2.44 12.89 10.00
N GLU A 20 1.45 12.44 10.77
CA GLU A 20 1.34 12.78 12.19
C GLU A 20 2.25 11.91 13.07
N GLU A 21 3.46 12.39 13.34
CA GLU A 21 4.52 11.64 14.03
C GLU A 21 4.10 11.08 15.40
N GLN A 22 3.32 11.84 16.19
CA GLN A 22 2.86 11.43 17.52
C GLN A 22 1.88 10.25 17.48
N VAL A 23 1.11 10.13 16.39
CA VAL A 23 0.20 9.00 16.16
C VAL A 23 0.97 7.83 15.58
N ALA A 24 1.84 8.08 14.60
CA ALA A 24 2.68 7.07 13.97
C ALA A 24 3.58 6.33 14.98
N ALA A 25 4.12 7.04 15.97
CA ALA A 25 4.97 6.47 17.02
C ALA A 25 4.29 5.37 17.86
N LYS A 26 2.95 5.31 17.86
CA LYS A 26 2.17 4.27 18.57
C LYS A 26 2.18 2.93 17.84
N PHE A 27 2.59 2.90 16.57
CA PHE A 27 2.60 1.72 15.71
C PHE A 27 4.04 1.34 15.35
N PRO A 28 4.74 0.59 16.22
CA PRO A 28 6.12 0.20 15.97
C PRO A 28 6.23 -0.71 14.75
N TYR A 29 7.41 -0.72 14.13
CA TYR A 29 7.69 -1.59 13.00
C TYR A 29 7.42 -3.06 13.34
N GLU A 30 6.61 -3.72 12.51
CA GLU A 30 6.35 -5.14 12.55
C GLU A 30 6.77 -5.74 11.21
N ARG A 31 7.72 -6.68 11.23
CA ARG A 31 8.19 -7.32 9.99
C ARG A 31 7.07 -8.16 9.38
N LYS A 32 6.72 -7.86 8.14
CA LYS A 32 5.81 -8.66 7.31
C LYS A 32 6.42 -8.89 5.95
N CYS A 33 6.21 -10.09 5.42
CA CYS A 33 6.67 -10.50 4.10
C CYS A 33 5.44 -10.85 3.26
N LEU A 34 5.48 -10.50 1.97
CA LEU A 34 4.52 -11.02 1.01
C LEU A 34 4.68 -12.54 0.92
N SER A 35 3.60 -13.23 0.54
CA SER A 35 3.69 -14.67 0.30
C SER A 35 4.51 -14.95 -0.96
N VAL A 36 4.93 -16.21 -1.11
CA VAL A 36 5.60 -16.69 -2.30
C VAL A 36 4.71 -17.71 -2.99
N ASN A 37 4.76 -17.74 -4.31
CA ASN A 37 4.04 -18.72 -5.11
C ASN A 37 4.99 -19.81 -5.63
N ARG A 38 4.51 -21.05 -5.68
CA ARG A 38 5.25 -22.21 -6.22
C ARG A 38 4.31 -23.06 -7.06
N LEU A 39 4.85 -23.59 -8.16
CA LEU A 39 4.17 -24.59 -8.97
C LEU A 39 4.05 -25.91 -8.20
N ARG A 40 3.20 -26.83 -8.70
CA ARG A 40 2.98 -28.14 -8.06
C ARG A 40 4.24 -29.01 -7.95
N ASP A 41 5.20 -28.81 -8.86
CA ASP A 41 6.51 -29.46 -8.84
C ASP A 41 7.51 -28.82 -7.84
N GLY A 42 7.12 -27.72 -7.19
CA GLY A 42 7.92 -26.98 -6.23
C GLY A 42 8.75 -25.84 -6.81
N SER A 43 8.77 -25.65 -8.13
CA SER A 43 9.48 -24.56 -8.79
C SER A 43 8.93 -23.19 -8.36
N VAL A 44 9.81 -22.20 -8.21
CA VAL A 44 9.41 -20.81 -7.89
C VAL A 44 8.60 -20.26 -9.06
N HIS A 45 7.50 -19.59 -8.74
CA HIS A 45 6.65 -18.90 -9.71
C HIS A 45 6.43 -17.46 -9.28
N ASP A 46 6.05 -16.63 -10.23
CA ASP A 46 5.59 -15.27 -9.97
C ASP A 46 4.42 -15.31 -8.97
N TRP A 47 4.54 -14.48 -7.94
CA TRP A 47 3.53 -14.29 -6.92
C TRP A 47 2.35 -13.48 -7.46
#